data_AF-A0A2G8JQC8-F1
#
_entry.id   AF-A0A2G8JQC8-F1
#
_cell.length_a   1.000
_cell.length_b   1.000
_cell.length_c   1.000
_cell.angle_alpha   90.00
_cell.angle_beta   90.00
_cell.angle_gamma   90.00
#
_symmetry.space_group_name_H-M   'P 1'
#
loop_
_entity.id
_entity.type
_entity.pdbx_description
1 polymer ?
#
loop_
_entity_poly.entity_id
_entity_poly.type
_entity_poly.pdbx_seq_one_letter_code
_entity_poly.pdbx_strand_id
1 'polypeptide(L)'
;MEKKRVLEKVQGCPLKRRKIDQSSSPDKEQTDKIFSGYQVFVLSAGLGKARTDIFNKQLSKQGAEVCQRYNQRVSFVIVDEKMTSERFLKITNISQDDFTSGNAVVVKANWLSTCLSEEKVINTSEFELFIDFRIKDNEKPGKGTVNDTEAKETTKKTFSEVGETKNVAKVGARTKSPKKTKEEVGYDSDDSNYVPSDEDGGEAEMEEAGERSTSNQSTPTTSPTKLPRGNWVCAKPSTSQSVNLNEHITEKLEVLMNAYKNTKDQWRALGYRKAIGALKSHPRAVTTWEEASAIPGIGSRLADKIAEIVQSGHLRKIDHICQGEEAKILDLFNNIWGVGPTVAQGFVQLGYKTLEDVRTKAKLNKQQQIGLSHYYDFLDRMPRDEAAEIGKLVEDATKEFNPNFVCTTCGSFRRGKKTCGDVDVLISHLDGHSHKGILFKLLEKLHSTGFLTDDLIKVEERGEQKKYMGVCRLPGENRK
;
A
#
# COMPACT_ATOMS: atom_id res chain seq x y z
N MET A 1 -70.75 -14.08 -40.59
CA MET A 1 -70.09 -13.97 -41.91
C MET A 1 -68.95 -12.96 -41.76
N GLU A 2 -67.83 -13.25 -41.10
CA GLU A 2 -66.79 -14.25 -41.39
C GLU A 2 -66.26 -14.19 -42.83
N LYS A 3 -65.06 -13.61 -42.98
CA LYS A 3 -64.05 -14.09 -43.94
C LYS A 3 -62.64 -13.89 -43.38
N LYS A 4 -61.94 -15.02 -43.37
CA LYS A 4 -60.60 -15.34 -42.84
C LYS A 4 -59.47 -14.94 -43.79
N ARG A 5 -58.26 -14.79 -43.21
CA ARG A 5 -56.93 -15.33 -43.59
C ARG A 5 -55.85 -14.25 -43.38
N VAL A 6 -54.62 -14.49 -42.89
CA VAL A 6 -53.86 -15.65 -42.38
C VAL A 6 -52.72 -15.05 -41.53
N LEU A 7 -52.38 -15.71 -40.42
CA LEU A 7 -51.23 -15.41 -39.56
C LEU A 7 -49.92 -15.95 -40.16
N GLU A 8 -48.87 -15.13 -40.17
CA GLU A 8 -47.47 -15.61 -40.18
C GLU A 8 -46.77 -15.20 -38.88
N LYS A 9 -46.33 -16.21 -38.12
CA LYS A 9 -45.47 -16.10 -36.94
C LYS A 9 -44.02 -16.31 -37.40
N VAL A 10 -43.14 -15.33 -37.14
CA VAL A 10 -41.69 -15.52 -37.24
C VAL A 10 -41.20 -16.02 -35.88
N GLN A 11 -40.79 -17.29 -35.83
CA GLN A 11 -40.29 -17.98 -34.65
C GLN A 11 -38.78 -18.20 -34.81
N GLY A 12 -38.01 -17.79 -33.81
CA GLY A 12 -36.55 -17.87 -33.76
C GLY A 12 -36.03 -19.31 -33.86
N CYS A 13 -34.88 -19.45 -34.50
CA CYS A 13 -34.18 -20.71 -34.74
C CYS A 13 -33.33 -21.12 -33.51
N PRO A 14 -33.39 -22.38 -33.02
CA PRO A 14 -32.57 -22.86 -31.92
C PRO A 14 -31.35 -23.64 -32.43
N LEU A 15 -30.14 -23.22 -32.07
CA LEU A 15 -28.92 -23.99 -32.34
C LEU A 15 -28.72 -25.07 -31.27
N LYS A 16 -28.93 -26.33 -31.67
CA LYS A 16 -28.74 -27.55 -30.87
C LYS A 16 -27.26 -27.90 -30.70
N ARG A 17 -26.92 -28.28 -29.46
CA ARG A 17 -25.71 -28.98 -29.02
C ARG A 17 -25.40 -30.20 -29.90
N ARG A 18 -24.14 -30.34 -30.36
CA ARG A 18 -23.61 -31.59 -30.94
C ARG A 18 -22.93 -32.43 -29.86
N LYS A 19 -23.28 -33.73 -29.87
CA LYS A 19 -22.79 -34.82 -29.05
C LYS A 19 -21.35 -35.21 -29.43
N ILE A 20 -20.60 -35.63 -28.41
CA ILE A 20 -19.31 -36.30 -28.48
C ILE A 20 -19.56 -37.78 -28.82
N ASP A 21 -18.78 -38.34 -29.75
CA ASP A 21 -18.62 -39.80 -29.88
C ASP A 21 -17.15 -40.16 -30.18
N GLN A 22 -16.71 -41.31 -29.67
CA GLN A 22 -15.31 -41.74 -29.46
C GLN A 22 -14.73 -42.60 -30.61
N SER A 23 -13.38 -42.72 -30.59
CA SER A 23 -12.46 -43.64 -31.32
C SER A 23 -12.00 -43.17 -32.73
N SER A 24 -10.73 -43.16 -33.12
CA SER A 24 -9.55 -43.98 -32.75
C SER A 24 -8.21 -43.25 -33.04
N SER A 25 -7.18 -43.60 -32.25
CA SER A 25 -5.76 -43.13 -32.13
C SER A 25 -4.88 -43.32 -33.39
N PRO A 26 -3.55 -42.99 -33.44
CA PRO A 26 -2.63 -42.55 -32.37
C PRO A 26 -1.67 -41.38 -32.72
N ASP A 27 -1.25 -40.63 -31.69
CA ASP A 27 0.12 -40.17 -31.40
C ASP A 27 0.04 -39.10 -30.31
N LYS A 28 0.08 -39.58 -29.06
CA LYS A 28 0.21 -38.72 -27.88
C LYS A 28 1.69 -38.62 -27.55
N GLU A 29 2.29 -37.46 -27.83
CA GLU A 29 3.45 -37.03 -27.08
C GLU A 29 3.03 -36.87 -25.61
N GLN A 30 3.68 -37.65 -24.77
CA GLN A 30 3.47 -37.71 -23.35
C GLN A 30 4.10 -36.45 -22.73
N THR A 31 3.30 -35.44 -22.38
CA THR A 31 3.78 -34.33 -21.57
C THR A 31 4.10 -34.88 -20.17
N ASP A 32 5.37 -35.14 -19.91
CA ASP A 32 5.83 -35.56 -18.60
C ASP A 32 5.50 -34.48 -17.58
N LYS A 33 4.56 -34.81 -16.69
CA LYS A 33 4.14 -33.94 -15.60
C LYS A 33 5.31 -33.78 -14.63
N ILE A 34 5.83 -32.56 -14.53
CA ILE A 34 7.12 -32.26 -13.87
C ILE A 34 7.16 -32.62 -12.37
N PHE A 35 6.00 -32.65 -11.70
CA PHE A 35 5.90 -33.01 -10.28
C PHE A 35 5.25 -34.38 -10.04
N SER A 36 5.16 -35.23 -11.06
CA SER A 36 4.59 -36.58 -10.94
C SER A 36 5.37 -37.44 -9.95
N GLY A 37 4.69 -37.91 -8.90
CA GLY A 37 5.29 -38.76 -7.86
C GLY A 37 5.80 -38.02 -6.62
N TYR A 38 5.70 -36.68 -6.58
CA TYR A 38 6.02 -35.90 -5.39
C TYR A 38 4.78 -35.55 -4.57
N GLN A 39 4.90 -35.65 -3.24
CA GLN A 39 3.92 -35.09 -2.32
C GLN A 39 4.38 -33.71 -1.86
N VAL A 40 3.51 -32.72 -1.97
CA VAL A 40 3.85 -31.32 -1.66
C VAL A 40 2.88 -30.78 -0.62
N PHE A 41 3.43 -30.14 0.41
CA PHE A 41 2.65 -29.43 1.43
C PHE A 41 2.90 -27.93 1.31
N VAL A 42 1.86 -27.14 1.07
CA VAL A 42 1.95 -25.67 1.00
C VAL A 42 1.46 -25.08 2.31
N LEU A 43 2.35 -24.38 3.03
CA LEU A 43 2.00 -23.72 4.28
C LEU A 43 1.35 -22.36 3.99
N SER A 44 0.06 -22.23 4.28
CA SER A 44 -0.72 -21.02 4.00
C SER A 44 -0.29 -19.79 4.81
N ALA A 45 0.39 -19.99 5.94
CA ALA A 45 0.87 -18.90 6.78
C ALA A 45 1.94 -18.07 6.06
N GLY A 46 1.70 -16.78 5.90
CA GLY A 46 2.57 -15.85 5.17
C GLY A 46 2.22 -15.70 3.68
N LEU A 47 1.76 -16.77 3.02
CA LEU A 47 1.38 -16.74 1.60
C LEU A 47 -0.04 -16.19 1.35
N GLY A 48 -0.94 -16.34 2.33
CA GLY A 48 -2.35 -15.99 2.18
C GLY A 48 -3.15 -17.06 1.41
N LYS A 49 -4.48 -17.07 1.61
CA LYS A 49 -5.37 -18.13 1.11
C LYS A 49 -5.43 -18.18 -0.42
N ALA A 50 -5.58 -17.04 -1.08
CA ALA A 50 -5.67 -16.95 -2.53
C ALA A 50 -4.40 -17.47 -3.25
N ARG A 51 -3.21 -17.10 -2.77
CA ARG A 51 -1.92 -17.56 -3.34
C ARG A 51 -1.72 -19.07 -3.12
N THR A 52 -2.10 -19.56 -1.94
CA THR A 52 -2.07 -20.99 -1.61
C THR A 52 -2.98 -21.80 -2.54
N ASP A 53 -4.19 -21.32 -2.80
CA ASP A 53 -5.14 -21.99 -3.71
C ASP A 53 -4.63 -22.03 -5.16
N ILE A 54 -3.96 -20.98 -5.61
CA ILE A 54 -3.32 -20.94 -6.94
C ILE A 54 -2.20 -21.99 -7.02
N PHE A 55 -1.30 -22.03 -6.03
CA PHE A 55 -0.21 -23.00 -6.00
C PHE A 55 -0.70 -24.44 -5.93
N ASN A 56 -1.70 -24.72 -5.10
CA ASN A 56 -2.30 -26.06 -4.99
C ASN A 56 -2.90 -26.52 -6.33
N LYS A 57 -3.58 -25.62 -7.06
CA LYS A 57 -4.13 -25.91 -8.39
C LYS A 57 -3.03 -26.15 -9.43
N GLN A 58 -1.96 -25.33 -9.42
CA GLN A 58 -0.83 -25.48 -10.35
C GLN A 58 -0.05 -26.77 -10.10
N LEU A 59 0.23 -27.09 -8.84
CA LEU A 59 0.90 -28.33 -8.43
C LEU A 59 0.09 -29.57 -8.84
N SER A 60 -1.22 -29.55 -8.60
CA SER A 60 -2.11 -30.65 -8.99
C SER A 60 -2.18 -30.82 -10.52
N LYS A 61 -2.18 -29.70 -11.28
CA LYS A 61 -2.13 -29.72 -12.74
C LYS A 61 -0.83 -30.34 -13.26
N GLN A 62 0.28 -30.10 -12.56
CA GLN A 62 1.61 -30.65 -12.85
C GLN A 62 1.89 -32.02 -12.20
N GLY A 63 0.86 -32.70 -11.70
CA GLY A 63 0.95 -34.10 -11.25
C GLY A 63 1.42 -34.31 -9.81
N ALA A 64 1.60 -33.26 -9.01
CA ALA A 64 1.92 -33.37 -7.60
C ALA A 64 0.69 -33.81 -6.78
N GLU A 65 0.91 -34.58 -5.73
CA GLU A 65 -0.11 -34.87 -4.71
C GLU A 65 -0.02 -33.82 -3.59
N VAL A 66 -0.99 -32.90 -3.56
CA VAL A 66 -1.01 -31.79 -2.59
C VAL A 66 -1.64 -32.25 -1.27
N CYS A 67 -0.87 -32.22 -0.19
CA CYS A 67 -1.34 -32.58 1.15
C CYS A 67 -1.90 -31.36 1.90
N GLN A 68 -2.96 -31.54 2.68
CA GLN A 68 -3.51 -30.47 3.54
C GLN A 68 -2.77 -30.33 4.88
N ARG A 69 -2.05 -31.37 5.30
CA ARG A 69 -1.22 -31.40 6.51
C ARG A 69 0.10 -32.09 6.19
N TYR A 70 1.14 -31.71 6.91
CA TYR A 70 2.42 -32.41 6.82
C TYR A 70 2.28 -33.88 7.21
N ASN A 71 2.96 -34.75 6.47
CA ASN A 71 3.14 -36.16 6.78
C ASN A 71 4.54 -36.60 6.30
N GLN A 72 5.01 -37.76 6.74
CA GLN A 72 6.38 -38.25 6.47
C GLN A 72 6.64 -38.60 4.98
N ARG A 73 5.60 -38.64 4.14
CA ARG A 73 5.72 -38.90 2.69
C ARG A 73 5.86 -37.61 1.87
N VAL A 74 5.71 -36.44 2.50
CA VAL A 74 5.90 -35.14 1.85
C VAL A 74 7.35 -34.99 1.42
N SER A 75 7.55 -34.70 0.14
CA SER A 75 8.88 -34.47 -0.46
C SER A 75 9.28 -33.00 -0.38
N PHE A 76 8.32 -32.08 -0.56
CA PHE A 76 8.58 -30.64 -0.51
C PHE A 76 7.56 -29.92 0.37
N VAL A 77 8.05 -29.04 1.23
CA VAL A 77 7.23 -28.12 2.01
C VAL A 77 7.46 -26.70 1.51
N ILE A 78 6.44 -26.06 0.96
CA ILE A 78 6.53 -24.72 0.38
C ILE A 78 6.09 -23.69 1.40
N VAL A 79 6.95 -22.71 1.67
CA VAL A 79 6.73 -21.63 2.63
C VAL A 79 6.89 -20.25 2.02
N ASP A 80 6.36 -19.24 2.69
CA ASP A 80 6.56 -17.82 2.33
C ASP A 80 8.04 -17.42 2.28
N GLU A 81 8.39 -16.44 1.43
CA GLU A 81 9.76 -15.98 1.27
C GLU A 81 10.37 -15.41 2.56
N LYS A 82 9.54 -14.84 3.45
CA LYS A 82 9.92 -14.29 4.76
C LYS A 82 9.81 -15.31 5.90
N MET A 83 9.47 -16.57 5.62
CA MET A 83 9.34 -17.59 6.66
C MET A 83 10.68 -17.90 7.32
N THR A 84 10.72 -17.85 8.65
CA THR A 84 11.87 -18.23 9.48
C THR A 84 11.70 -19.63 10.07
N SER A 85 12.79 -20.33 10.39
CA SER A 85 12.76 -21.68 11.01
C SER A 85 11.95 -21.73 12.32
N GLU A 86 12.13 -20.75 13.20
CA GLU A 86 11.40 -20.67 14.48
C GLU A 86 9.88 -20.57 14.28
N ARG A 87 9.46 -19.66 13.39
CA ARG A 87 8.06 -19.46 13.04
C ARG A 87 7.45 -20.70 12.37
N PHE A 88 8.20 -21.35 11.49
CA PHE A 88 7.79 -22.60 10.86
C PHE A 88 7.51 -23.70 11.90
N LEU A 89 8.42 -23.90 12.86
CA LEU A 89 8.26 -24.91 13.92
C LEU A 89 7.08 -24.59 14.86
N LYS A 90 6.87 -23.31 15.18
CA LYS A 90 5.72 -22.86 16.00
C LYS A 90 4.38 -23.14 15.32
N ILE A 91 4.29 -22.93 14.00
CA ILE A 91 3.02 -23.05 13.26
C ILE A 91 2.70 -24.51 12.94
N THR A 92 3.71 -25.28 12.54
CA THR A 92 3.51 -26.67 12.10
C THR A 92 3.43 -27.66 13.27
N ASN A 93 4.00 -27.29 14.43
CA ASN A 93 4.11 -28.14 15.62
C ASN A 93 4.72 -29.53 15.34
N ILE A 94 5.59 -29.63 14.33
CA ILE A 94 6.26 -30.88 13.96
C ILE A 94 7.38 -31.16 14.97
N SER A 95 7.50 -32.41 15.41
CA SER A 95 8.61 -32.85 16.26
C SER A 95 9.88 -33.06 15.45
N GLN A 96 11.05 -32.97 16.08
CA GLN A 96 12.32 -33.22 15.38
C GLN A 96 12.34 -34.62 14.77
N ASP A 97 11.82 -35.62 15.50
CA ASP A 97 11.79 -37.01 15.07
C ASP A 97 10.87 -37.24 13.86
N ASP A 98 9.73 -36.55 13.78
CA ASP A 98 8.80 -36.65 12.64
C ASP A 98 9.32 -35.97 11.37
N PHE A 99 10.16 -34.94 11.53
CA PHE A 99 10.75 -34.22 10.42
C PHE A 99 11.98 -34.93 9.87
N THR A 100 12.88 -35.43 10.75
CA THR A 100 14.10 -36.14 10.34
C THR A 100 13.85 -37.55 9.82
N SER A 101 12.73 -38.17 10.22
CA SER A 101 12.29 -39.47 9.66
C SER A 101 11.71 -39.35 8.24
N GLY A 102 11.41 -38.13 7.77
CA GLY A 102 10.96 -37.85 6.41
C GLY A 102 12.08 -37.26 5.54
N ASN A 103 12.05 -37.51 4.23
CA ASN A 103 12.97 -36.88 3.26
C ASN A 103 12.46 -35.50 2.79
N ALA A 104 11.75 -34.77 3.66
CA ALA A 104 11.07 -33.53 3.30
C ALA A 104 12.04 -32.36 3.25
N VAL A 105 12.04 -31.60 2.14
CA VAL A 105 12.83 -30.38 1.98
C VAL A 105 11.91 -29.16 2.11
N VAL A 106 12.26 -28.21 2.99
CA VAL A 106 11.50 -26.94 3.13
C VAL A 106 12.08 -25.90 2.17
N VAL A 107 11.27 -25.41 1.25
CA VAL A 107 11.67 -24.47 0.20
C VAL A 107 10.77 -23.24 0.17
N LYS A 108 11.34 -22.10 -0.20
CA LYS A 108 10.59 -20.84 -0.39
C LYS A 108 9.73 -20.88 -1.65
N ALA A 109 8.63 -20.12 -1.65
CA ALA A 109 7.64 -20.10 -2.73
C ALA A 109 8.17 -19.66 -4.11
N ASN A 110 9.25 -18.88 -4.15
CA ASN A 110 9.92 -18.52 -5.40
C ASN A 110 10.50 -19.75 -6.13
N TRP A 111 10.90 -20.82 -5.42
CA TRP A 111 11.33 -22.08 -6.03
C TRP A 111 10.25 -22.70 -6.92
N LEU A 112 9.00 -22.75 -6.43
CA LEU A 112 7.89 -23.28 -7.22
C LEU A 112 7.64 -22.42 -8.48
N SER A 113 7.79 -21.10 -8.35
CA SER A 113 7.63 -20.18 -9.47
C SER A 113 8.70 -20.43 -10.54
N THR A 114 9.95 -20.68 -10.13
CA THR A 114 11.05 -20.98 -11.04
C THR A 114 10.93 -22.37 -11.68
N CYS A 115 10.48 -23.39 -10.93
CA CYS A 115 10.18 -24.72 -11.48
C CYS A 115 9.09 -24.68 -12.55
N LEU A 116 8.07 -23.84 -12.36
CA LEU A 116 6.98 -23.69 -13.32
C LEU A 116 7.42 -22.90 -14.57
N SER A 117 8.33 -21.94 -14.45
CA SER A 117 8.86 -21.19 -15.60
C SER A 117 9.87 -21.99 -16.42
N GLU A 118 10.66 -22.85 -15.78
CA GLU A 118 11.68 -23.68 -16.45
C GLU A 118 11.16 -25.07 -16.84
N GLU A 119 9.90 -25.38 -16.55
CA GLU A 119 9.24 -26.67 -16.82
C GLU A 119 10.05 -27.89 -16.35
N LYS A 120 10.77 -27.76 -15.23
CA LYS A 120 11.54 -28.84 -14.61
C LYS A 120 11.71 -28.62 -13.11
N VAL A 121 11.93 -29.70 -12.35
CA VAL A 121 12.30 -29.60 -10.93
C VAL A 121 13.75 -29.16 -10.83
N ILE A 122 13.97 -27.92 -10.37
CA ILE A 122 15.31 -27.36 -10.18
C ILE A 122 15.87 -27.72 -8.80
N ASN A 123 17.19 -27.64 -8.67
CA ASN A 123 17.88 -27.90 -7.41
C ASN A 123 17.40 -26.95 -6.29
N THR A 124 17.22 -27.49 -5.08
CA THR A 124 16.62 -26.78 -3.94
C THR A 124 17.61 -25.96 -3.11
N SER A 125 18.93 -26.11 -3.30
CA SER A 125 19.95 -25.57 -2.39
C SER A 125 19.97 -24.03 -2.27
N GLU A 126 19.49 -23.29 -3.27
CA GLU A 126 19.38 -21.82 -3.21
C GLU A 126 18.08 -21.32 -2.54
N PHE A 127 17.12 -22.23 -2.33
CA PHE A 127 15.76 -21.91 -1.89
C PHE A 127 15.38 -22.58 -0.58
N GLU A 128 16.27 -23.39 -0.03
CA GLU A 128 16.07 -24.15 1.20
C GLU A 128 16.02 -23.26 2.44
N LEU A 129 15.06 -23.55 3.30
CA LEU A 129 15.00 -23.02 4.66
C LEU A 129 15.57 -24.07 5.62
N PHE A 130 16.75 -23.81 6.16
CA PHE A 130 17.36 -24.70 7.16
C PHE A 130 16.56 -24.67 8.47
N ILE A 131 16.11 -25.85 8.92
CA ILE A 131 15.31 -25.99 10.14
C ILE A 131 16.21 -26.39 11.32
N ASP A 132 16.41 -25.49 12.28
CA ASP A 132 17.13 -25.77 13.53
C ASP A 132 16.15 -26.08 14.67
N PHE A 133 16.15 -27.32 15.14
CA PHE A 133 15.26 -27.80 16.21
C PHE A 133 15.78 -27.49 17.62
N ARG A 134 16.99 -26.94 17.77
CA ARG A 134 17.61 -26.65 19.08
C ARG A 134 17.00 -25.47 19.86
N ILE A 135 16.03 -24.77 19.28
CA ILE A 135 15.49 -23.50 19.82
C ILE A 135 14.26 -23.72 20.75
N LYS A 136 13.84 -24.97 21.03
CA LYS A 136 12.62 -25.22 21.83
C LYS A 136 12.74 -24.97 23.35
N ASP A 137 13.94 -24.79 23.90
CA ASP A 137 14.13 -24.59 25.35
C ASP A 137 14.56 -23.17 25.69
N ASN A 138 13.61 -22.24 25.72
CA ASN A 138 13.63 -21.09 26.64
C ASN A 138 12.33 -20.29 26.51
N GLU A 139 11.37 -20.55 27.41
CA GLU A 139 10.51 -19.53 28.03
C GLU A 139 9.51 -20.16 29.01
N LYS A 140 9.78 -20.02 30.31
CA LYS A 140 8.77 -19.80 31.36
C LYS A 140 9.41 -19.02 32.53
N PRO A 141 8.93 -17.82 32.88
CA PRO A 141 9.03 -17.32 34.24
C PRO A 141 7.73 -17.68 34.98
N GLY A 142 7.85 -18.62 35.92
CA GLY A 142 6.80 -18.94 36.87
C GLY A 142 6.65 -17.84 37.91
N LYS A 143 5.40 -17.55 38.27
CA LYS A 143 5.02 -16.86 39.51
C LYS A 143 5.61 -17.61 40.70
N GLY A 144 6.29 -16.90 41.59
CA GLY A 144 6.74 -17.41 42.87
C GLY A 144 7.08 -16.27 43.83
N THR A 145 6.25 -16.13 44.84
CA THR A 145 6.35 -15.24 46.00
C THR A 145 7.45 -15.65 46.99
N VAL A 146 7.82 -14.69 47.84
CA VAL A 146 8.33 -14.79 49.23
C VAL A 146 9.86 -14.64 49.45
N ASN A 147 10.17 -13.47 50.04
CA ASN A 147 11.04 -13.10 51.16
C ASN A 147 12.56 -13.44 51.25
N ASP A 148 13.23 -12.36 51.64
CA ASP A 148 14.22 -12.18 52.72
C ASP A 148 15.71 -12.53 52.55
N THR A 149 16.45 -11.54 53.07
CA THR A 149 17.75 -11.59 53.79
C THR A 149 19.07 -11.58 53.02
N GLU A 150 19.72 -10.41 53.13
CA GLU A 150 21.07 -10.15 53.67
C GLU A 150 22.37 -10.53 52.93
N ALA A 151 23.31 -9.59 53.11
CA ALA A 151 24.78 -9.70 53.13
C ALA A 151 25.51 -9.77 51.77
N LYS A 152 26.28 -8.71 51.43
CA LYS A 152 27.76 -8.57 51.61
C LYS A 152 28.53 -9.57 50.74
N GLU A 153 29.48 -9.22 49.89
CA GLU A 153 30.65 -8.34 50.04
C GLU A 153 31.31 -8.17 48.65
N THR A 154 31.92 -7.00 48.44
CA THR A 154 33.31 -6.77 47.94
C THR A 154 33.95 -7.89 47.09
N THR A 155 34.60 -7.67 45.94
CA THR A 155 35.89 -6.94 45.86
C THR A 155 36.39 -6.77 44.41
N LYS A 156 37.02 -5.62 44.19
CA LYS A 156 37.96 -5.18 43.13
C LYS A 156 38.86 -6.28 42.52
N LYS A 157 39.18 -6.17 41.22
CA LYS A 157 40.44 -5.60 40.66
C LYS A 157 40.44 -5.78 39.13
N THR A 158 40.56 -4.77 38.27
CA THR A 158 41.72 -3.90 37.90
C THR A 158 42.77 -4.60 37.00
N PHE A 159 42.83 -4.12 35.75
CA PHE A 159 44.02 -3.71 34.96
C PHE A 159 44.68 -4.57 33.87
N SER A 160 45.26 -3.76 32.95
CA SER A 160 46.27 -3.95 31.90
C SER A 160 45.83 -4.70 30.63
N GLU A 161 45.74 -4.10 29.43
CA GLU A 161 46.55 -3.11 28.68
C GLU A 161 47.66 -3.74 27.81
N VAL A 162 47.80 -3.15 26.61
CA VAL A 162 48.94 -3.12 25.67
C VAL A 162 49.02 -4.20 24.58
N GLY A 163 49.18 -3.72 23.33
CA GLY A 163 50.04 -4.40 22.36
C GLY A 163 49.68 -4.24 20.89
N GLU A 164 50.08 -3.12 20.26
CA GLU A 164 50.18 -2.97 18.81
C GLU A 164 51.11 -4.01 18.16
N THR A 165 50.92 -4.32 16.87
CA THR A 165 51.94 -4.09 15.82
C THR A 165 51.43 -4.41 14.41
N LYS A 166 51.90 -3.60 13.46
CA LYS A 166 51.66 -3.63 12.01
C LYS A 166 52.53 -4.69 11.33
N ASN A 167 52.11 -5.17 10.15
CA ASN A 167 53.03 -5.49 9.06
C ASN A 167 52.38 -5.41 7.67
N VAL A 168 53.20 -4.99 6.70
CA VAL A 168 52.90 -4.61 5.31
C VAL A 168 53.60 -5.59 4.36
N ALA A 169 52.99 -5.92 3.21
CA ALA A 169 53.61 -6.26 1.89
C ALA A 169 52.66 -7.16 1.05
N LYS A 170 52.67 -7.25 -0.29
CA LYS A 170 53.00 -6.41 -1.45
C LYS A 170 52.58 -7.25 -2.69
N VAL A 171 51.91 -6.64 -3.67
CA VAL A 171 52.02 -6.81 -5.15
C VAL A 171 51.81 -8.19 -5.82
N GLY A 172 50.93 -8.19 -6.83
CA GLY A 172 50.98 -9.12 -7.96
C GLY A 172 50.01 -8.71 -9.09
N ALA A 173 50.51 -8.04 -10.13
CA ALA A 173 49.77 -7.66 -11.33
C ALA A 173 49.96 -8.70 -12.45
N ARG A 174 48.92 -9.00 -13.24
CA ARG A 174 49.04 -9.59 -14.58
C ARG A 174 47.90 -9.14 -15.52
N THR A 175 48.23 -9.09 -16.80
CA THR A 175 47.74 -8.26 -17.91
C THR A 175 46.72 -8.92 -18.86
N LYS A 176 45.81 -8.10 -19.46
CA LYS A 176 45.26 -8.01 -20.86
C LYS A 176 45.01 -9.32 -21.68
N SER A 177 43.99 -9.60 -22.52
CA SER A 177 42.82 -8.98 -23.25
C SER A 177 42.24 -10.13 -24.18
N PRO A 178 41.33 -9.99 -25.19
CA PRO A 178 40.09 -9.19 -25.45
C PRO A 178 38.86 -9.96 -26.09
N LYS A 179 37.71 -9.25 -26.19
CA LYS A 179 36.61 -9.31 -27.21
C LYS A 179 35.67 -10.53 -27.34
N LYS A 180 34.35 -10.29 -27.23
CA LYS A 180 33.38 -10.34 -28.34
C LYS A 180 32.00 -9.74 -27.98
N THR A 181 31.50 -8.93 -28.90
CA THR A 181 30.15 -8.35 -29.04
C THR A 181 29.09 -9.41 -29.38
N LYS A 182 27.86 -9.20 -28.89
CA LYS A 182 26.56 -9.60 -29.49
C LYS A 182 25.45 -8.94 -28.66
N GLU A 183 24.84 -7.89 -29.19
CA GLU A 183 23.54 -7.89 -29.89
C GLU A 183 22.36 -7.86 -28.92
N GLU A 184 21.68 -6.71 -28.94
CA GLU A 184 20.44 -6.38 -28.26
C GLU A 184 19.30 -7.26 -28.77
N VAL A 185 18.51 -7.82 -27.86
CA VAL A 185 17.19 -8.37 -28.17
C VAL A 185 16.21 -7.70 -27.22
N GLY A 186 15.32 -6.90 -27.81
CA GLY A 186 14.29 -6.15 -27.09
C GLY A 186 13.30 -7.09 -26.44
N TYR A 187 13.05 -6.88 -25.16
CA TYR A 187 11.88 -7.43 -24.48
C TYR A 187 10.72 -6.48 -24.68
N ASP A 188 9.77 -6.94 -25.51
CA ASP A 188 8.44 -6.41 -25.64
C ASP A 188 7.72 -6.56 -24.29
N SER A 189 7.42 -5.44 -23.64
CA SER A 189 6.67 -5.40 -22.38
C SER A 189 5.21 -5.11 -22.72
N ASP A 190 4.54 -6.14 -23.19
CA ASP A 190 3.08 -6.19 -23.32
C ASP A 190 2.48 -6.54 -21.94
N ASP A 191 2.16 -5.52 -21.13
CA ASP A 191 1.14 -5.66 -20.07
C ASP A 191 0.69 -4.31 -19.51
N SER A 192 -0.40 -3.74 -20.06
CA SER A 192 -1.38 -2.99 -19.26
C SER A 192 -2.66 -2.69 -20.06
N ASN A 193 -3.48 -3.72 -20.32
CA ASN A 193 -4.88 -3.54 -20.71
C ASN A 193 -5.79 -3.89 -19.52
N TYR A 194 -5.76 -3.07 -18.48
CA TYR A 194 -6.75 -3.13 -17.41
C TYR A 194 -8.01 -2.36 -17.83
N VAL A 195 -9.06 -3.11 -18.21
CA VAL A 195 -10.39 -2.59 -18.52
C VAL A 195 -11.28 -2.78 -17.28
N PRO A 196 -11.78 -1.72 -16.62
CA PRO A 196 -12.68 -1.89 -15.47
C PRO A 196 -14.00 -2.48 -15.95
N SER A 197 -14.46 -3.63 -15.43
CA SER A 197 -15.82 -4.14 -15.64
C SER A 197 -16.78 -3.53 -14.61
N ASP A 198 -17.89 -2.96 -15.08
CA ASP A 198 -18.94 -2.38 -14.25
C ASP A 198 -19.92 -3.48 -13.78
N GLU A 199 -19.42 -4.49 -13.07
CA GLU A 199 -20.25 -5.51 -12.41
C GLU A 199 -19.90 -5.67 -10.92
N ASP A 200 -20.95 -5.97 -10.17
CA ASP A 200 -21.11 -5.97 -8.72
C ASP A 200 -20.45 -7.17 -8.01
N GLY A 201 -20.09 -6.97 -6.73
CA GLY A 201 -19.83 -8.04 -5.76
C GLY A 201 -18.38 -8.54 -5.63
N GLY A 202 -17.73 -8.21 -4.51
CA GLY A 202 -16.52 -8.91 -4.06
C GLY A 202 -15.74 -8.18 -2.96
N GLU A 203 -16.01 -8.54 -1.70
CA GLU A 203 -15.29 -8.06 -0.52
C GLU A 203 -13.81 -8.49 -0.57
N ALA A 204 -12.90 -7.53 -0.41
CA ALA A 204 -11.47 -7.81 -0.24
C ALA A 204 -10.93 -7.07 0.99
N GLU A 205 -10.37 -7.85 1.89
CA GLU A 205 -9.76 -7.46 3.16
C GLU A 205 -8.44 -6.70 2.92
N MET A 206 -8.22 -5.64 3.71
CA MET A 206 -6.98 -4.86 3.72
C MET A 206 -6.02 -5.45 4.75
N GLU A 207 -4.83 -5.87 4.31
CA GLU A 207 -3.65 -5.97 5.19
C GLU A 207 -2.73 -4.78 4.90
N GLU A 208 -2.59 -3.89 5.89
CA GLU A 208 -1.47 -2.95 6.00
C GLU A 208 -0.27 -3.70 6.58
N ALA A 209 0.83 -3.77 5.83
CA ALA A 209 2.13 -4.15 6.36
C ALA A 209 3.16 -3.09 5.98
N GLY A 210 3.45 -2.22 6.94
CA GLY A 210 4.65 -1.39 6.92
C GLY A 210 5.87 -2.22 7.25
N GLU A 211 6.91 -2.14 6.43
CA GLU A 211 8.25 -2.55 6.84
C GLU A 211 9.28 -1.50 6.44
N ARG A 212 9.85 -0.93 7.50
CA ARG A 212 10.87 0.10 7.53
C ARG A 212 12.21 -0.57 7.30
N SER A 213 12.73 -0.51 6.07
CA SER A 213 14.09 -0.97 5.79
C SER A 213 15.11 0.06 6.27
N THR A 214 15.77 -0.25 7.39
CA THR A 214 17.05 0.35 7.78
C THR A 214 18.18 -0.42 7.12
N SER A 215 18.69 0.09 5.99
CA SER A 215 20.04 -0.23 5.54
C SER A 215 20.77 1.06 5.18
N ASN A 216 21.56 1.56 6.14
CA ASN A 216 22.59 2.55 5.87
C ASN A 216 23.74 1.84 5.15
N GLN A 217 23.64 1.72 3.83
CA GLN A 217 24.80 1.55 2.97
C GLN A 217 24.71 2.56 1.82
N SER A 218 25.44 3.66 1.99
CA SER A 218 25.68 4.63 0.93
C SER A 218 26.49 3.95 -0.18
N THR A 219 25.82 3.56 -1.26
CA THR A 219 26.51 3.20 -2.51
C THR A 219 26.73 4.48 -3.32
N PRO A 220 27.97 4.78 -3.75
CA PRO A 220 28.30 6.01 -4.49
C PRO A 220 28.00 5.86 -6.00
N THR A 221 26.81 5.37 -6.35
CA THR A 221 26.41 5.12 -7.75
C THR A 221 24.93 5.43 -7.99
N THR A 222 24.52 6.65 -7.66
CA THR A 222 23.32 7.26 -8.26
C THR A 222 23.66 8.65 -8.76
N SER A 223 24.59 8.72 -9.72
CA SER A 223 24.48 9.78 -10.72
C SER A 223 23.12 9.62 -11.41
N PRO A 224 22.37 10.70 -11.70
CA PRO A 224 21.09 10.61 -12.38
C PRO A 224 21.34 10.28 -13.86
N THR A 225 21.76 9.06 -14.12
CA THR A 225 21.89 8.51 -15.47
C THR A 225 20.48 8.39 -16.01
N LYS A 226 20.06 9.43 -16.75
CA LYS A 226 18.81 9.58 -17.52
C LYS A 226 17.73 8.58 -17.10
N LEU A 227 16.88 8.99 -16.16
CA LEU A 227 15.59 8.34 -15.94
C LEU A 227 14.96 8.10 -17.31
N PRO A 228 14.42 6.90 -17.60
CA PRO A 228 13.71 6.67 -18.85
C PRO A 228 12.68 7.78 -19.01
N ARG A 229 12.70 8.45 -20.18
CA ARG A 229 11.72 9.49 -20.50
C ARG A 229 10.35 8.82 -20.54
N GLY A 230 9.66 8.83 -19.40
CA GLY A 230 8.36 8.19 -19.22
C GLY A 230 7.33 9.18 -18.71
N ASN A 231 6.06 8.77 -18.77
CA ASN A 231 4.89 9.54 -18.32
C ASN A 231 4.77 9.61 -16.78
N TRP A 232 5.88 9.53 -16.05
CA TRP A 232 5.89 9.60 -14.60
C TRP A 232 5.75 11.05 -14.13
N VAL A 233 4.84 11.29 -13.18
CA VAL A 233 4.64 12.63 -12.61
C VAL A 233 5.94 13.17 -11.99
N CYS A 234 6.75 12.32 -11.37
CA CYS A 234 8.04 12.70 -10.79
C CYS A 234 9.14 13.03 -11.80
N ALA A 235 8.95 12.69 -13.09
CA ALA A 235 9.90 13.01 -14.15
C ALA A 235 9.65 14.40 -14.79
N LYS A 236 8.58 15.09 -14.37
CA LYS A 236 8.20 16.43 -14.87
C LYS A 236 8.37 17.49 -13.78
N PRO A 237 8.92 18.69 -14.07
CA PRO A 237 9.01 19.77 -13.09
C PRO A 237 7.63 20.19 -12.58
N SER A 238 7.49 20.46 -11.28
CA SER A 238 6.23 21.02 -10.75
C SER A 238 5.98 22.46 -11.23
N THR A 239 7.02 23.15 -11.70
CA THR A 239 6.94 24.50 -12.29
C THR A 239 6.46 24.49 -13.74
N SER A 240 6.48 23.34 -14.43
CA SER A 240 5.91 23.20 -15.77
C SER A 240 4.39 23.01 -15.73
N GLN A 241 3.73 23.47 -14.67
CA GLN A 241 2.29 23.33 -14.50
C GLN A 241 1.62 24.29 -15.48
N SER A 242 1.26 23.76 -16.65
CA SER A 242 0.43 24.46 -17.62
C SER A 242 -0.88 24.87 -16.97
N VAL A 243 -1.40 26.03 -17.37
CA VAL A 243 -2.78 26.39 -17.07
C VAL A 243 -3.68 25.21 -17.47
N ASN A 244 -4.59 24.82 -16.58
CA ASN A 244 -5.48 23.69 -16.84
C ASN A 244 -6.49 24.09 -17.91
N LEU A 245 -6.20 23.77 -19.18
CA LEU A 245 -7.11 24.05 -20.30
C LEU A 245 -8.35 23.15 -20.32
N ASN A 246 -8.36 22.12 -19.47
CA ASN A 246 -9.41 21.10 -19.39
C ASN A 246 -10.19 21.20 -18.08
N GLU A 247 -10.23 22.40 -17.46
CA GLU A 247 -10.86 22.62 -16.14
C GLU A 247 -12.30 22.10 -16.08
N HIS A 248 -13.11 22.48 -17.07
CA HIS A 248 -14.50 22.04 -17.23
C HIS A 248 -14.69 20.50 -17.26
N ILE A 249 -13.69 19.74 -17.73
CA ILE A 249 -13.70 18.27 -17.69
C ILE A 249 -13.22 17.78 -16.32
N THR A 250 -12.08 18.31 -15.86
CA THR A 250 -11.44 17.85 -14.63
C THR A 250 -12.30 18.07 -13.40
N GLU A 251 -13.05 19.18 -13.31
CA GLU A 251 -13.98 19.46 -12.20
C GLU A 251 -15.06 18.37 -12.09
N LYS A 252 -15.67 17.97 -13.21
CA LYS A 252 -16.70 16.93 -13.25
C LYS A 252 -16.11 15.56 -12.88
N LEU A 253 -14.92 15.23 -13.39
CA LEU A 253 -14.24 13.99 -13.03
C LEU A 253 -13.77 13.97 -11.57
N GLU A 254 -13.44 15.11 -10.98
CA GLU A 254 -13.08 15.22 -9.55
C GLU A 254 -14.26 14.91 -8.64
N VAL A 255 -15.47 15.37 -8.97
CA VAL A 255 -16.70 14.99 -8.25
C VAL A 255 -16.86 13.48 -8.23
N LEU A 256 -16.73 12.84 -9.39
CA LEU A 256 -16.87 11.39 -9.52
C LEU A 256 -15.75 10.62 -8.80
N MET A 257 -14.51 11.11 -8.88
CA MET A 257 -13.37 10.56 -8.14
C MET A 257 -13.61 10.59 -6.63
N ASN A 258 -14.12 11.71 -6.10
CA ASN A 258 -14.41 11.86 -4.67
C ASN A 258 -15.56 10.93 -4.24
N ALA A 259 -16.62 10.81 -5.05
CA ALA A 259 -17.71 9.89 -4.76
C ALA A 259 -17.24 8.42 -4.66
N TYR A 260 -16.37 7.96 -5.58
CA TYR A 260 -15.81 6.61 -5.50
C TYR A 260 -14.85 6.42 -4.33
N LYS A 261 -14.06 7.44 -3.99
CA LYS A 261 -13.21 7.43 -2.80
C LYS A 261 -14.07 7.26 -1.53
N ASN A 262 -15.24 7.90 -1.49
CA ASN A 262 -16.18 7.90 -0.38
C ASN A 262 -17.01 6.61 -0.28
N THR A 263 -17.05 5.79 -1.34
CA THR A 263 -17.72 4.47 -1.38
C THR A 263 -16.75 3.28 -1.29
N LYS A 264 -15.51 3.50 -0.83
CA LYS A 264 -14.44 2.49 -0.65
C LYS A 264 -13.86 1.93 -1.95
N ASP A 265 -14.24 2.48 -3.10
CA ASP A 265 -13.71 2.06 -4.40
C ASP A 265 -12.45 2.85 -4.79
N GLN A 266 -11.35 2.45 -4.16
CA GLN A 266 -10.05 3.12 -4.32
C GLN A 266 -9.46 2.95 -5.73
N TRP A 267 -9.77 1.86 -6.43
CA TRP A 267 -9.22 1.57 -7.76
C TRP A 267 -9.83 2.48 -8.83
N ARG A 268 -11.16 2.65 -8.85
CA ARG A 268 -11.77 3.61 -9.78
C ARG A 268 -11.37 5.04 -9.42
N ALA A 269 -11.35 5.39 -8.13
CA ALA A 269 -10.86 6.71 -7.70
C ALA A 269 -9.41 6.97 -8.15
N LEU A 270 -8.53 5.97 -8.09
CA LEU A 270 -7.16 6.08 -8.60
C LEU A 270 -7.12 6.26 -10.12
N GLY A 271 -7.97 5.54 -10.87
CA GLY A 271 -8.12 5.69 -12.32
C GLY A 271 -8.50 7.13 -12.70
N TYR A 272 -9.54 7.69 -12.09
CA TYR A 272 -9.93 9.09 -12.31
C TYR A 272 -8.81 10.05 -11.91
N ARG A 273 -8.13 9.84 -10.78
CA ARG A 273 -7.01 10.69 -10.35
C ARG A 273 -5.89 10.76 -11.39
N LYS A 274 -5.51 9.62 -11.98
CA LYS A 274 -4.48 9.55 -13.03
C LYS A 274 -4.93 10.33 -14.27
N ALA A 275 -6.17 10.13 -14.71
CA ALA A 275 -6.72 10.82 -15.87
C ALA A 275 -6.85 12.34 -15.65
N ILE A 276 -7.32 12.78 -14.47
CA ILE A 276 -7.36 14.19 -14.09
C ILE A 276 -5.95 14.80 -14.15
N GLY A 277 -4.94 14.09 -13.62
CA GLY A 277 -3.54 14.53 -13.70
C GLY A 277 -3.05 14.67 -15.15
N ALA A 278 -3.42 13.71 -16.02
CA ALA A 278 -3.09 13.76 -17.43
C ALA A 278 -3.76 14.95 -18.14
N LEU A 279 -5.06 15.17 -17.90
CA LEU A 279 -5.84 16.30 -18.46
C LEU A 279 -5.33 17.67 -17.99
N LYS A 280 -4.99 17.81 -16.71
CA LYS A 280 -4.43 19.06 -16.15
C LYS A 280 -3.09 19.45 -16.77
N SER A 281 -2.32 18.46 -17.22
CA SER A 281 -1.02 18.66 -17.87
C SER A 281 -1.07 18.59 -19.40
N HIS A 282 -2.26 18.40 -19.98
CA HIS A 282 -2.41 18.31 -21.43
C HIS A 282 -2.29 19.71 -22.05
N PRO A 283 -1.47 19.90 -23.10
CA PRO A 283 -1.12 21.22 -23.63
C PRO A 283 -2.25 21.91 -24.43
N ARG A 284 -3.37 21.22 -24.68
CA ARG A 284 -4.52 21.74 -25.43
C ARG A 284 -5.82 21.44 -24.67
N ALA A 285 -6.89 22.13 -25.04
CA ALA A 285 -8.23 21.73 -24.61
C ALA A 285 -8.66 20.50 -25.41
N VAL A 286 -9.12 19.46 -24.73
CA VAL A 286 -9.67 18.25 -25.33
C VAL A 286 -11.09 18.52 -25.75
N THR A 287 -11.37 18.32 -27.04
CA THR A 287 -12.67 18.63 -27.64
C THR A 287 -13.35 17.43 -28.29
N THR A 288 -12.60 16.35 -28.56
CA THR A 288 -13.16 15.14 -29.16
C THR A 288 -12.81 13.89 -28.36
N TRP A 289 -13.54 12.82 -28.67
CA TRP A 289 -13.30 11.51 -28.08
C TRP A 289 -11.92 10.95 -28.46
N GLU A 290 -11.48 11.14 -29.70
CA GLU A 290 -10.20 10.67 -30.21
C GLU A 290 -9.03 11.35 -29.50
N GLU A 291 -9.14 12.66 -29.27
CA GLU A 291 -8.16 13.42 -28.49
C GLU A 291 -8.07 12.90 -27.05
N ALA A 292 -9.22 12.61 -26.43
CA ALA A 292 -9.26 12.06 -25.08
C ALA A 292 -8.63 10.67 -25.00
N SER A 293 -8.96 9.77 -25.93
CA SER A 293 -8.46 8.39 -26.00
C SER A 293 -6.97 8.31 -26.32
N ALA A 294 -6.42 9.31 -27.03
CA ALA A 294 -4.99 9.41 -27.31
C ALA A 294 -4.15 9.79 -26.07
N ILE A 295 -4.77 10.28 -24.99
CA ILE A 295 -4.05 10.66 -23.77
C ILE A 295 -3.65 9.39 -22.99
N PRO A 296 -2.35 9.20 -22.69
CA PRO A 296 -1.91 8.05 -21.92
C PRO A 296 -2.61 7.97 -20.55
N GLY A 297 -3.20 6.81 -20.26
CA GLY A 297 -3.95 6.56 -19.02
C GLY A 297 -5.46 6.88 -19.12
N ILE A 298 -5.95 7.29 -20.28
CA ILE A 298 -7.39 7.44 -20.57
C ILE A 298 -7.81 6.33 -21.53
N GLY A 299 -8.60 5.36 -21.05
CA GLY A 299 -9.19 4.31 -21.88
C GLY A 299 -10.51 4.73 -22.53
N SER A 300 -11.03 3.91 -23.45
CA SER A 300 -12.26 4.17 -24.21
C SER A 300 -13.44 4.61 -23.33
N ARG A 301 -13.74 3.87 -22.25
CA ARG A 301 -14.85 4.20 -21.34
C ARG A 301 -14.71 5.54 -20.62
N LEU A 302 -13.48 6.01 -20.44
CA LEU A 302 -13.23 7.31 -19.83
C LEU A 302 -13.26 8.41 -20.89
N ALA A 303 -12.74 8.12 -22.09
CA ALA A 303 -12.91 8.98 -23.26
C ALA A 303 -14.40 9.21 -23.59
N ASP A 304 -15.26 8.18 -23.47
CA ASP A 304 -16.72 8.32 -23.61
C ASP A 304 -17.30 9.34 -22.64
N LYS A 305 -16.87 9.29 -21.37
CA LYS A 305 -17.32 10.25 -20.34
C LYS A 305 -16.80 11.66 -20.62
N ILE A 306 -15.56 11.78 -21.09
CA ILE A 306 -14.98 13.07 -21.46
C ILE A 306 -15.74 13.67 -22.64
N ALA A 307 -16.03 12.86 -23.66
CA ALA A 307 -16.83 13.29 -24.81
C ALA A 307 -18.25 13.72 -24.38
N GLU A 308 -18.89 12.99 -23.47
CA GLU A 308 -20.19 13.40 -22.89
C GLU A 308 -20.09 14.77 -22.19
N ILE A 309 -19.05 14.99 -21.39
CA ILE A 309 -18.83 16.27 -20.70
C ILE A 309 -18.58 17.39 -21.70
N VAL A 310 -17.77 17.16 -22.73
CA VAL A 310 -17.49 18.17 -23.74
C VAL A 310 -18.74 18.54 -24.54
N GLN A 311 -19.56 17.55 -24.91
CA GLN A 311 -20.76 17.77 -25.71
C GLN A 311 -21.89 18.43 -24.92
N SER A 312 -22.09 18.03 -23.67
CA SER A 312 -23.26 18.45 -22.87
C SER A 312 -22.93 19.41 -21.73
N GLY A 313 -21.66 19.62 -21.41
CA GLY A 313 -21.22 20.32 -20.19
C GLY A 313 -21.45 19.54 -18.90
N HIS A 314 -21.94 18.30 -19.00
CA HIS A 314 -22.43 17.53 -17.87
C HIS A 314 -22.09 16.04 -18.00
N LEU A 315 -22.18 15.31 -16.89
CA LEU A 315 -21.98 13.87 -16.88
C LEU A 315 -23.12 13.20 -16.11
N ARG A 316 -23.99 12.47 -16.82
CA ARG A 316 -25.16 11.80 -16.22
C ARG A 316 -24.81 10.82 -15.10
N LYS A 317 -23.61 10.24 -15.17
CA LYS A 317 -23.12 9.34 -14.10
C LYS A 317 -22.96 10.05 -12.76
N ILE A 318 -22.66 11.35 -12.75
CA ILE A 318 -22.61 12.16 -11.53
C ILE A 318 -24.00 12.22 -10.91
N ASP A 319 -25.06 12.36 -11.70
CA ASP A 319 -26.42 12.43 -11.18
C ASP A 319 -26.81 11.15 -10.48
N HIS A 320 -26.53 10.02 -11.12
CA HIS A 320 -26.85 8.71 -10.58
C HIS A 320 -26.11 8.40 -9.27
N ILE A 321 -24.85 8.82 -9.15
CA ILE A 321 -24.02 8.50 -7.97
C ILE A 321 -24.15 9.55 -6.86
N CYS A 322 -24.24 10.83 -7.21
CA CYS A 322 -24.05 11.94 -6.26
C CYS A 322 -25.35 12.64 -5.88
N GLN A 323 -26.43 12.53 -6.67
CA GLN A 323 -27.66 13.28 -6.37
C GLN A 323 -28.60 12.59 -5.37
N GLY A 324 -28.41 11.29 -5.13
CA GLY A 324 -29.20 10.54 -4.13
C GLY A 324 -29.05 11.12 -2.72
N GLU A 325 -30.12 11.10 -1.94
CA GLU A 325 -30.12 11.57 -0.53
C GLU A 325 -29.04 10.84 0.29
N GLU A 326 -28.96 9.51 0.12
CA GLU A 326 -27.98 8.67 0.79
C GLU A 326 -26.53 9.05 0.44
N ALA A 327 -26.24 9.37 -0.82
CA ALA A 327 -24.91 9.78 -1.25
C ALA A 327 -24.49 11.12 -0.61
N LYS A 328 -25.41 12.06 -0.46
CA LYS A 328 -25.17 13.34 0.21
C LYS A 328 -24.91 13.16 1.71
N ILE A 329 -25.68 12.28 2.36
CA ILE A 329 -25.48 11.94 3.79
C ILE A 329 -24.13 11.24 3.97
N LEU A 330 -23.78 10.32 3.07
CA LEU A 330 -22.51 9.61 3.11
C LEU A 330 -21.32 10.58 2.93
N ASP A 331 -21.42 11.55 2.02
CA ASP A 331 -20.42 12.61 1.84
C ASP A 331 -20.31 13.49 3.10
N LEU A 332 -21.45 13.90 3.67
CA LEU A 332 -21.51 14.66 4.92
C LEU A 332 -20.71 13.99 6.04
N PHE A 333 -20.89 12.67 6.23
CA PHE A 333 -20.20 11.92 7.27
C PHE A 333 -18.74 11.63 6.97
N ASN A 334 -18.38 11.37 5.71
CA ASN A 334 -16.98 11.18 5.31
C ASN A 334 -16.11 12.43 5.50
N ASN A 335 -16.73 13.60 5.53
CA ASN A 335 -16.05 14.87 5.82
C ASN A 335 -15.75 15.07 7.32
N ILE A 336 -16.26 14.22 8.22
CA ILE A 336 -15.89 14.24 9.64
C ILE A 336 -14.47 13.67 9.77
N TRP A 337 -13.54 14.45 10.32
CA TRP A 337 -12.17 13.97 10.52
C TRP A 337 -12.15 12.70 11.39
N GLY A 338 -11.42 11.68 10.94
CA GLY A 338 -11.37 10.37 11.61
C GLY A 338 -12.55 9.44 11.30
N VAL A 339 -13.47 9.85 10.43
CA VAL A 339 -14.54 9.01 9.87
C VAL A 339 -14.20 8.68 8.42
N GLY A 340 -13.92 7.40 8.15
CA GLY A 340 -13.73 6.90 6.79
C GLY A 340 -15.00 6.27 6.20
N PRO A 341 -14.97 5.82 4.93
CA PRO A 341 -16.11 5.25 4.22
C PRO A 341 -16.89 4.19 4.98
N THR A 342 -16.18 3.27 5.65
CA THR A 342 -16.80 2.18 6.42
C THR A 342 -17.62 2.71 7.60
N VAL A 343 -17.07 3.67 8.35
CA VAL A 343 -17.75 4.24 9.53
C VAL A 343 -18.92 5.11 9.09
N ALA A 344 -18.74 5.91 8.04
CA ALA A 344 -19.79 6.73 7.43
C ALA A 344 -20.96 5.87 6.93
N GLN A 345 -20.69 4.77 6.24
CA GLN A 345 -21.71 3.80 5.82
C GLN A 345 -22.45 3.20 7.02
N GLY A 346 -21.73 2.86 8.10
CA GLY A 346 -22.34 2.38 9.34
C GLY A 346 -23.33 3.39 9.94
N PHE A 347 -23.01 4.68 9.93
CA PHE A 347 -23.94 5.74 10.37
C PHE A 347 -25.20 5.83 9.50
N VAL A 348 -25.03 5.74 8.19
CA VAL A 348 -26.17 5.71 7.24
C VAL A 348 -27.07 4.50 7.50
N GLN A 349 -26.50 3.31 7.72
CA GLN A 349 -27.26 2.08 8.03
C GLN A 349 -28.00 2.16 9.36
N LEU A 350 -27.47 2.92 10.33
CA LEU A 350 -28.16 3.24 11.59
C LEU A 350 -29.25 4.31 11.43
N GLY A 351 -29.47 4.82 10.21
CA GLY A 351 -30.49 5.82 9.90
C GLY A 351 -30.11 7.24 10.28
N TYR A 352 -28.82 7.53 10.53
CA TYR A 352 -28.37 8.89 10.82
C TYR A 352 -28.37 9.71 9.53
N LYS A 353 -28.85 10.95 9.60
CA LYS A 353 -28.95 11.85 8.45
C LYS A 353 -28.20 13.17 8.62
N THR A 354 -27.89 13.52 9.87
CA THR A 354 -27.32 14.84 10.22
C THR A 354 -26.09 14.71 11.11
N LEU A 355 -25.26 15.76 11.15
CA LEU A 355 -24.15 15.83 12.10
C LEU A 355 -24.63 15.77 13.57
N GLU A 356 -25.86 16.25 13.84
CA GLU A 356 -26.45 16.19 15.17
C GLU A 356 -26.85 14.77 15.57
N ASP A 357 -27.31 13.95 14.62
CA ASP A 357 -27.52 12.52 14.88
C ASP A 357 -26.22 11.84 15.30
N VAL A 358 -25.13 12.14 14.58
CA VAL A 358 -23.81 11.59 14.91
C VAL A 358 -23.35 12.10 16.28
N ARG A 359 -23.57 13.38 16.60
CA ARG A 359 -23.20 13.99 17.88
C ARG A 359 -23.91 13.35 19.07
N THR A 360 -25.19 13.05 18.93
CA THR A 360 -26.05 12.63 20.05
C THR A 360 -26.18 11.12 20.18
N LYS A 361 -26.10 10.37 19.07
CA LYS A 361 -26.42 8.93 19.03
C LYS A 361 -25.20 8.05 18.77
N ALA A 362 -24.16 8.55 18.09
CA ALA A 362 -23.02 7.72 17.72
C ALA A 362 -22.03 7.56 18.88
N LYS A 363 -21.41 6.38 18.97
CA LYS A 363 -20.27 6.14 19.85
C LYS A 363 -18.97 6.52 19.12
N LEU A 364 -18.53 7.75 19.31
CA LEU A 364 -17.32 8.29 18.68
C LEU A 364 -16.09 8.12 19.57
N ASN A 365 -14.95 7.80 18.96
CA ASN A 365 -13.66 7.89 19.66
C ASN A 365 -13.25 9.37 19.86
N LYS A 366 -12.25 9.64 20.72
CA LYS A 366 -11.80 11.00 21.04
C LYS A 366 -11.48 11.80 19.77
N GLN A 367 -10.81 11.19 18.79
CA GLN A 367 -10.42 11.91 17.58
C GLN A 367 -11.60 12.25 16.66
N GLN A 368 -12.58 11.35 16.57
CA GLN A 368 -13.83 11.60 15.83
C GLN A 368 -14.69 12.67 16.50
N GLN A 369 -14.68 12.75 17.83
CA GLN A 369 -15.34 13.83 18.56
C GLN A 369 -14.70 15.18 18.22
N ILE A 370 -13.36 15.27 18.22
CA ILE A 370 -12.62 16.46 17.79
C ILE A 370 -12.97 16.79 16.33
N GLY A 371 -12.97 15.79 15.45
CA GLY A 371 -13.34 15.94 14.04
C GLY A 371 -14.77 16.43 13.80
N LEU A 372 -15.70 16.07 14.68
CA LEU A 372 -17.08 16.54 14.62
C LEU A 372 -17.24 17.94 15.21
N SER A 373 -16.46 18.28 16.25
CA SER A 373 -16.48 19.61 16.87
C SER A 373 -15.92 20.67 15.91
N HIS A 374 -14.83 20.37 15.21
CA HIS A 374 -14.16 21.28 14.26
C HIS A 374 -14.55 21.02 12.80
N TYR A 375 -15.72 20.41 12.56
CA TYR A 375 -16.13 19.95 11.23
C TYR A 375 -16.04 21.05 10.16
N TYR A 376 -16.62 22.22 10.46
CA TYR A 376 -16.64 23.34 9.52
C TYR A 376 -15.26 23.99 9.36
N ASP A 377 -14.47 24.06 10.43
CA ASP A 377 -13.14 24.66 10.41
C ASP A 377 -12.16 23.81 9.59
N PHE A 378 -12.22 22.48 9.69
CA PHE A 378 -11.38 21.58 8.88
C PHE A 378 -11.73 21.55 7.39
N LEU A 379 -12.97 21.91 7.04
CA LEU A 379 -13.38 22.04 5.64
C LEU A 379 -13.00 23.41 5.05
N ASP A 380 -12.83 24.43 5.90
CA ASP A 380 -12.44 25.76 5.47
C ASP A 380 -10.95 25.79 5.06
N ARG A 381 -10.67 26.50 3.96
CA ARG A 381 -9.33 26.56 3.38
C ARG A 381 -8.62 27.81 3.88
N MET A 382 -7.60 27.63 4.73
CA MET A 382 -6.83 28.77 5.25
C MET A 382 -6.05 29.51 4.15
N PRO A 383 -5.99 30.86 4.19
CA PRO A 383 -5.07 31.64 3.35
C PRO A 383 -3.60 31.26 3.57
N ARG A 384 -2.76 31.50 2.56
CA ARG A 384 -1.32 31.23 2.66
C ARG A 384 -0.63 31.99 3.79
N ASP A 385 -1.07 33.22 4.08
CA ASP A 385 -0.47 34.06 5.12
C ASP A 385 -0.72 33.49 6.52
N GLU A 386 -1.92 32.95 6.75
CA GLU A 386 -2.26 32.23 7.99
C GLU A 386 -1.40 30.97 8.15
N ALA A 387 -1.23 30.19 7.09
CA ALA A 387 -0.35 29.01 7.10
C ALA A 387 1.13 29.38 7.35
N ALA A 388 1.57 30.55 6.86
CA ALA A 388 2.92 31.06 7.11
C ALA A 388 3.10 31.41 8.59
N GLU A 389 2.11 32.06 9.19
CA GLU A 389 2.12 32.44 10.62
C GLU A 389 2.14 31.22 11.54
N ILE A 390 1.30 30.22 11.28
CA ILE A 390 1.30 28.93 11.99
C ILE A 390 2.68 28.27 11.89
N GLY A 391 3.23 28.17 10.68
CA GLY A 391 4.54 27.59 10.45
C GLY A 391 5.65 28.34 11.18
N LYS A 392 5.56 29.67 11.21
CA LYS A 392 6.53 30.55 11.87
C LYS A 392 6.49 30.41 13.39
N LEU A 393 5.30 30.34 13.98
CA LEU A 393 5.12 30.14 15.42
C LEU A 393 5.74 28.80 15.87
N VAL A 394 5.49 27.71 15.11
CA VAL A 394 6.09 26.40 15.40
C VAL A 394 7.62 26.44 15.23
N GLU A 395 8.12 27.12 14.20
CA GLU A 395 9.57 27.31 14.00
C GLU A 395 10.20 28.04 15.20
N ASP A 396 9.62 29.17 15.61
CA ASP A 396 10.17 30.00 16.68
C ASP A 396 10.13 29.24 18.02
N ALA A 397 9.00 28.60 18.34
CA ALA A 397 8.87 27.76 19.54
C ALA A 397 9.88 26.59 19.56
N THR A 398 10.23 26.04 18.40
CA THR A 398 11.25 24.99 18.28
C THR A 398 12.65 25.55 18.52
N LYS A 399 12.97 26.71 17.93
CA LYS A 399 14.29 27.35 18.02
C LYS A 399 14.61 27.85 19.43
N GLU A 400 13.61 28.13 20.25
CA GLU A 400 13.80 28.42 21.68
C GLU A 400 14.46 27.27 22.44
N PHE A 401 14.26 26.01 22.04
CA PHE A 401 14.93 24.87 22.67
C PHE A 401 16.37 24.71 22.20
N ASN A 402 16.61 24.92 20.90
CA ASN A 402 17.95 24.90 20.30
C ASN A 402 17.92 25.69 18.97
N PRO A 403 18.72 26.76 18.84
CA PRO A 403 18.75 27.58 17.63
C PRO A 403 19.27 26.83 16.39
N ASN A 404 19.94 25.69 16.57
CA ASN A 404 20.47 24.85 15.49
C ASN A 404 19.42 23.88 14.91
N PHE A 405 18.18 23.86 15.43
CA PHE A 405 17.11 23.11 14.79
C PHE A 405 16.76 23.70 13.41
N VAL A 406 16.55 22.80 12.47
CA VAL A 406 16.07 23.11 11.12
C VAL A 406 14.59 22.80 11.07
N CYS A 407 13.77 23.86 11.01
CA CYS A 407 12.33 23.76 10.84
C CYS A 407 11.95 24.20 9.42
N THR A 408 11.03 23.50 8.78
CA THR A 408 10.58 23.85 7.43
C THR A 408 9.11 23.56 7.25
N THR A 409 8.34 24.60 6.93
CA THR A 409 6.95 24.46 6.50
C THR A 409 6.90 23.77 5.14
N CYS A 410 6.18 22.65 5.07
CA CYS A 410 6.17 21.70 3.97
C CYS A 410 4.80 21.71 3.26
N GLY A 411 4.32 20.54 2.82
CA GLY A 411 2.95 20.40 2.33
C GLY A 411 2.59 21.24 1.12
N SER A 412 1.31 21.63 1.08
CA SER A 412 0.76 22.52 0.05
C SER A 412 1.38 23.92 0.09
N PHE A 413 1.77 24.40 1.27
CA PHE A 413 2.47 25.65 1.47
C PHE A 413 3.80 25.68 0.70
N ARG A 414 4.66 24.67 0.87
CA ARG A 414 5.95 24.56 0.15
C ARG A 414 5.78 24.42 -1.36
N ARG A 415 4.66 23.85 -1.82
CA ARG A 415 4.32 23.76 -3.25
C ARG A 415 3.75 25.06 -3.85
N GLY A 416 3.68 26.15 -3.08
CA GLY A 416 3.25 27.46 -3.59
C GLY A 416 1.73 27.63 -3.73
N LYS A 417 0.91 26.81 -3.06
CA LYS A 417 -0.55 26.98 -3.12
C LYS A 417 -1.01 28.28 -2.42
N LYS A 418 -2.02 28.94 -2.98
CA LYS A 418 -2.61 30.20 -2.46
C LYS A 418 -3.42 29.99 -1.18
N THR A 419 -4.00 28.81 -1.02
CA THR A 419 -4.67 28.38 0.21
C THR A 419 -4.08 27.05 0.66
N CYS A 420 -4.17 26.74 1.95
CA CYS A 420 -3.76 25.48 2.57
C CYS A 420 -4.98 24.81 3.23
N GLY A 421 -4.86 23.54 3.58
CA GLY A 421 -5.91 22.81 4.31
C GLY A 421 -5.39 22.37 5.68
N ASP A 422 -4.09 22.14 5.74
CA ASP A 422 -3.29 21.88 6.90
C ASP A 422 -1.92 22.55 6.74
N VAL A 423 -1.18 22.63 7.86
CA VAL A 423 0.20 23.12 7.88
C VAL A 423 1.12 21.98 8.31
N ASP A 424 1.87 21.45 7.34
CA ASP A 424 2.93 20.47 7.61
C ASP A 424 4.21 21.18 8.04
N VAL A 425 4.80 20.81 9.18
CA VAL A 425 6.10 21.31 9.62
C VAL A 425 7.07 20.14 9.83
N LEU A 426 8.20 20.19 9.13
CA LEU A 426 9.31 19.24 9.32
C LEU A 426 10.33 19.85 10.29
N ILE A 427 10.71 19.09 11.32
CA ILE A 427 11.74 19.48 12.28
C ILE A 427 12.89 18.49 12.19
N SER A 428 14.12 18.99 12.12
CA SER A 428 15.33 18.19 12.06
C SER A 428 16.52 18.91 12.70
N HIS A 429 17.66 18.24 12.77
CA HIS A 429 18.93 18.80 13.24
C HIS A 429 20.08 18.24 12.41
N LEU A 430 21.08 19.09 12.10
CA LEU A 430 22.18 18.76 11.18
C LEU A 430 23.04 17.58 11.62
N ASP A 431 23.14 17.34 12.93
CA ASP A 431 23.89 16.20 13.49
C ASP A 431 23.18 14.84 13.35
N GLY A 432 21.93 14.80 12.86
CA GLY A 432 21.14 13.59 12.72
C GLY A 432 20.63 12.95 14.04
N HIS A 433 20.86 13.57 15.20
CA HIS A 433 20.56 12.96 16.50
C HIS A 433 19.86 13.91 17.49
N SER A 434 20.19 15.21 17.51
CA SER A 434 19.66 16.16 18.50
C SER A 434 18.17 16.46 18.37
N HIS A 435 17.52 16.04 17.26
CA HIS A 435 16.07 16.12 17.09
C HIS A 435 15.30 15.04 17.87
N LYS A 436 15.95 14.03 18.45
CA LYS A 436 15.27 12.97 19.20
C LYS A 436 14.64 13.55 20.47
N GLY A 437 13.37 13.20 20.72
CA GLY A 437 12.63 13.66 21.91
C GLY A 437 12.18 15.12 21.89
N ILE A 438 12.50 15.91 20.85
CA ILE A 438 12.06 17.32 20.78
C ILE A 438 10.54 17.43 20.69
N LEU A 439 9.89 16.49 20.00
CA LEU A 439 8.47 16.56 19.70
C LEU A 439 7.64 16.66 20.98
N PHE A 440 7.87 15.79 21.97
CA PHE A 440 7.15 15.83 23.24
C PHE A 440 7.26 17.20 23.93
N LYS A 441 8.48 17.71 24.11
CA LYS A 441 8.75 19.00 24.76
C LYS A 441 8.12 20.18 24.02
N LEU A 442 8.17 20.14 22.69
CA LEU A 442 7.55 21.16 21.85
C LEU A 442 6.03 21.13 22.00
N LEU A 443 5.41 19.96 22.00
CA LEU A 443 3.97 19.82 22.18
C LEU A 443 3.52 20.34 23.55
N GLU A 444 4.23 20.03 24.63
CA GLU A 444 3.94 20.60 25.98
C GLU A 444 3.99 22.13 25.98
N LYS A 445 4.99 22.72 25.33
CA LYS A 445 5.09 24.19 25.20
C LYS A 445 3.93 24.76 24.39
N LEU A 446 3.62 24.17 23.23
CA LEU A 446 2.54 24.66 22.37
C LEU A 446 1.15 24.49 23.00
N HIS A 447 0.94 23.44 23.81
CA HIS A 447 -0.28 23.29 24.62
C HIS A 447 -0.35 24.33 25.75
N SER A 448 0.75 24.58 26.47
CA SER A 448 0.75 25.55 27.58
C SER A 448 0.53 27.00 27.14
N THR A 449 0.84 27.33 25.88
CA THR A 449 0.51 28.63 25.26
C THR A 449 -0.93 28.71 24.75
N GLY A 450 -1.69 27.61 24.77
CA GLY A 450 -3.02 27.53 24.18
C GLY A 450 -3.03 27.50 22.65
N PHE A 451 -1.86 27.43 22.01
CA PHE A 451 -1.74 27.35 20.56
C PHE A 451 -2.24 26.02 20.03
N LEU A 452 -1.85 24.89 20.64
CA LEU A 452 -2.49 23.59 20.39
C LEU A 452 -3.71 23.44 21.29
N THR A 453 -4.85 23.09 20.68
CA THR A 453 -6.13 22.94 21.39
C THR A 453 -6.55 21.49 21.54
N ASP A 454 -6.22 20.65 20.55
CA ASP A 454 -6.65 19.25 20.51
C ASP A 454 -5.61 18.35 19.85
N ASP A 455 -5.48 17.11 20.35
CA ASP A 455 -4.59 16.10 19.77
C ASP A 455 -5.37 15.09 18.91
N LEU A 456 -4.99 14.99 17.64
CA LEU A 456 -5.59 14.06 16.68
C LEU A 456 -4.89 12.69 16.67
N ILE A 457 -3.75 12.57 17.35
CA ILE A 457 -3.09 11.29 17.63
C ILE A 457 -2.61 11.27 19.09
N LYS A 458 -2.35 10.08 19.64
CA LYS A 458 -1.79 9.98 20.99
C LYS A 458 -0.39 10.59 21.04
N VAL A 459 -0.14 11.40 22.07
CA VAL A 459 1.19 11.95 22.37
C VAL A 459 1.95 10.92 23.20
N GLU A 460 3.18 10.60 22.80
CA GLU A 460 4.04 9.66 23.50
C GLU A 460 5.17 10.41 24.23
N GLU A 461 5.37 10.08 25.50
CA GLU A 461 6.37 10.73 26.36
C GLU A 461 7.78 10.14 26.16
N ARG A 462 7.89 8.93 25.58
CA ARG A 462 9.16 8.20 25.45
C ARG A 462 10.11 8.78 24.39
N GLY A 463 9.68 9.82 23.67
CA GLY A 463 10.52 10.55 22.71
C GLY A 463 10.79 9.83 21.39
N GLU A 464 10.15 8.67 21.16
CA GLU A 464 10.26 7.90 19.91
C GLU A 464 9.31 8.41 18.81
N GLN A 465 8.29 9.17 19.20
CA GLN A 465 7.28 9.73 18.31
C GLN A 465 7.92 10.66 17.27
N LYS A 466 7.62 10.39 15.99
CA LYS A 466 8.19 11.11 14.84
C LYS A 466 7.20 11.98 14.08
N LYS A 467 5.92 11.79 14.36
CA LYS A 467 4.81 12.49 13.70
C LYS A 467 3.81 12.88 14.77
N TYR A 468 3.29 14.09 14.64
CA TYR A 468 2.18 14.61 15.40
C TYR A 468 1.10 15.12 14.45
N MET A 469 -0.16 15.04 14.89
CA MET A 469 -1.30 15.68 14.24
C MET A 469 -2.15 16.26 15.35
N GLY A 470 -2.54 17.52 15.21
CA GLY A 470 -3.33 18.24 16.20
C GLY A 470 -4.06 19.40 15.57
N VAL A 471 -4.85 20.07 16.41
CA VAL A 471 -5.60 21.28 16.08
C VAL A 471 -4.90 22.44 16.75
N CYS A 472 -4.71 23.52 16.00
CA CYS A 472 -4.12 24.74 16.51
C CYS A 472 -5.04 25.94 16.30
N ARG A 473 -4.83 26.96 17.12
CA ARG A 473 -5.46 28.27 17.00
C ARG A 473 -4.41 29.36 17.14
N LEU A 474 -4.40 30.31 16.20
CA LEU A 474 -3.53 31.48 16.32
C LEU A 474 -4.03 32.42 17.42
N PRO A 475 -3.13 33.06 18.19
CA PRO A 475 -3.53 34.00 19.23
C PRO A 475 -4.18 35.25 18.62
N GLY A 476 -5.26 35.74 19.25
CA GLY A 476 -5.95 36.98 18.86
C GLY A 476 -7.47 36.81 18.77
N GLU A 477 -8.21 37.91 18.98
CA GLU A 477 -9.67 37.91 18.85
C GLU A 477 -10.08 37.73 17.37
N ASN A 478 -11.11 36.91 17.12
CA ASN A 478 -11.65 36.60 15.79
C ASN A 478 -10.68 35.87 14.83
N ARG A 479 -9.62 35.25 15.35
CA ARG A 479 -8.79 34.31 14.58
C ARG A 479 -9.41 32.91 14.67
N LYS A 480 -9.55 32.26 13.52
CA LYS A 480 -10.01 30.87 13.44
C LYS A 480 -8.93 29.92 13.96
#